data_AF-A0AAV6LIL8-F1
#
_entry.id   AF-A0AAV6LIL8-F1
#
_cell.length_a   1.000
_cell.length_b   1.000
_cell.length_c   1.000
_cell.angle_alpha   90.00
_cell.angle_beta   90.00
_cell.angle_gamma   90.00
#
_symmetry.space_group_name_H-M   'P 1'
#
loop_
_entity.id
_entity.type
_entity.pdbx_description
1 polymer ?
#
loop_
_entity_poly.entity_id
_entity_poly.type
_entity_poly.pdbx_seq_one_letter_code
_entity_poly.pdbx_strand_id
1 'polypeptide(L)'
;MSCASSGLGASPMCLLKPTKWQQPLFVLLQCPLPYELPNLDKSKVAKIWQLGTGSTTVRRAFEFGRTHVVRPKGKHQATVVWLHGLGDNGASWSQLLETLPLPNIKWICPTAPSQPISLFGGFPSTAFKLAVGGFSMGAATSLYSATCFALGKYNNGNPYPANISAAVGLSGWVPCSKTLNSQLEGKDEAARRAASLPILLCHGKGDDVVPFKFGERSAKALSSSGFRDVTFKVYNGLGHYTTPEEMDGLCTWFNSKLGLEGRS
;
A
#
# COMPACT_ATOMS: atom_id res chain seq x y z
N MET A 1 -2.28 -6.13 65.49
CA MET A 1 -2.38 -6.38 64.04
C MET A 1 -1.03 -6.06 63.42
N SER A 2 -0.20 -7.06 63.16
CA SER A 2 0.96 -6.92 62.28
C SER A 2 1.33 -8.32 61.82
N CYS A 3 1.20 -8.57 60.52
CA CYS A 3 1.48 -9.87 59.92
C CYS A 3 2.95 -9.88 59.49
N ALA A 4 3.72 -10.79 60.05
CA ALA A 4 5.06 -11.12 59.58
C ALA A 4 4.96 -12.12 58.42
N SER A 5 5.70 -11.88 57.33
CA SER A 5 6.13 -12.95 56.43
C SER A 5 7.56 -12.68 56.00
N SER A 6 8.38 -13.72 56.17
CA SER A 6 9.81 -13.81 55.99
C SER A 6 10.20 -13.86 54.50
N GLY A 7 11.32 -13.23 54.16
CA GLY A 7 11.95 -13.33 52.85
C GLY A 7 12.98 -14.46 52.77
N LEU A 8 13.30 -14.88 51.54
CA LEU A 8 14.65 -14.94 50.93
C LEU A 8 14.60 -15.77 49.64
N GLY A 9 15.20 -15.24 48.56
CA GLY A 9 15.57 -16.01 47.36
C GLY A 9 15.34 -15.30 46.03
N ALA A 10 16.32 -14.49 45.59
CA ALA A 10 16.34 -13.82 44.29
C ALA A 10 17.13 -14.64 43.22
N SER A 11 16.50 -14.87 42.06
CA SER A 11 17.01 -14.99 40.66
C SER A 11 18.13 -15.99 40.29
N PRO A 12 18.31 -16.42 38.99
CA PRO A 12 17.81 -15.81 37.73
C PRO A 12 17.32 -16.77 36.61
N MET A 13 16.83 -16.15 35.51
CA MET A 13 17.00 -16.53 34.10
C MET A 13 16.15 -17.66 33.47
N CYS A 14 15.17 -17.24 32.65
CA CYS A 14 15.22 -17.53 31.21
C CYS A 14 14.58 -16.38 30.42
N LEU A 15 15.45 -15.46 29.99
CA LEU A 15 15.20 -14.49 28.93
C LEU A 15 14.98 -15.23 27.60
N LEU A 16 13.74 -15.44 27.19
CA LEU A 16 13.44 -15.68 25.78
C LEU A 16 13.52 -14.35 25.04
N LYS A 17 14.66 -14.12 24.39
CA LYS A 17 14.86 -13.04 23.42
C LYS A 17 13.79 -13.14 22.32
N PRO A 18 13.13 -12.05 21.92
CA PRO A 18 12.32 -12.05 20.70
C PRO A 18 13.27 -12.06 19.50
N THR A 19 13.57 -13.25 18.97
CA THR A 19 14.27 -13.39 17.70
C THR A 19 13.31 -13.11 16.55
N LYS A 20 13.56 -11.96 15.91
CA LYS A 20 13.28 -11.60 14.52
C LYS A 20 12.58 -12.69 13.70
N TRP A 21 11.27 -12.53 13.51
CA TRP A 21 10.58 -12.92 12.27
C TRP A 21 9.53 -11.86 11.97
N GLN A 22 9.91 -10.89 11.13
CA GLN A 22 8.93 -10.02 10.46
C GLN A 22 8.08 -10.91 9.57
N GLN A 23 6.78 -10.87 9.80
CA GLN A 23 5.80 -11.66 9.07
C GLN A 23 5.74 -11.23 7.60
N PRO A 24 5.72 -12.15 6.63
CA PRO A 24 5.35 -11.79 5.27
C PRO A 24 3.85 -11.48 5.24
N LEU A 25 3.54 -10.25 4.87
CA LEU A 25 2.21 -9.74 4.60
C LEU A 25 1.55 -10.65 3.53
N PHE A 26 0.47 -11.33 3.90
CA PHE A 26 -0.38 -12.09 2.97
C PHE A 26 -1.01 -11.11 1.97
N VAL A 27 -0.65 -11.22 0.69
CA VAL A 27 -1.37 -10.57 -0.42
C VAL A 27 -2.19 -11.64 -1.12
N LEU A 28 -3.47 -11.76 -0.74
CA LEU A 28 -4.49 -12.46 -1.51
C LEU A 28 -4.90 -11.55 -2.68
N LEU A 29 -4.28 -11.74 -3.84
CA LEU A 29 -4.87 -11.33 -5.11
C LEU A 29 -5.84 -12.43 -5.55
N GLN A 30 -7.10 -12.29 -5.15
CA GLN A 30 -8.21 -12.95 -5.83
C GLN A 30 -9.13 -11.85 -6.37
N CYS A 31 -8.95 -11.54 -7.65
CA CYS A 31 -9.96 -10.85 -8.44
C CYS A 31 -10.42 -11.84 -9.51
N PRO A 32 -11.52 -12.60 -9.29
CA PRO A 32 -12.22 -13.23 -10.37
C PRO A 32 -13.20 -12.20 -10.95
N LEU A 33 -12.93 -11.69 -12.15
CA LEU A 33 -13.97 -11.10 -12.99
C LEU A 33 -14.51 -12.20 -13.91
N PRO A 34 -15.78 -12.64 -13.77
CA PRO A 34 -16.46 -13.38 -14.80
C PRO A 34 -17.53 -12.49 -15.42
N TYR A 35 -17.18 -11.67 -16.40
CA TYR A 35 -18.16 -11.15 -17.36
C TYR A 35 -17.48 -10.96 -18.72
N GLU A 36 -17.75 -11.88 -19.64
CA GLU A 36 -17.54 -11.68 -21.06
C GLU A 36 -18.49 -10.57 -21.55
N LEU A 37 -17.93 -9.47 -22.06
CA LEU A 37 -18.69 -8.49 -22.85
C LEU A 37 -18.72 -8.98 -24.30
N PRO A 38 -19.89 -9.25 -24.92
CA PRO A 38 -19.96 -9.53 -26.35
C PRO A 38 -19.85 -8.23 -27.16
N ASN A 39 -19.10 -8.31 -28.27
CA ASN A 39 -19.04 -7.33 -29.37
C ASN A 39 -18.24 -6.04 -29.15
N LEU A 40 -16.91 -6.16 -28.98
CA LEU A 40 -15.99 -5.06 -29.28
C LEU A 40 -15.20 -5.34 -30.57
N ASP A 41 -15.36 -4.44 -31.55
CA ASP A 41 -14.66 -4.45 -32.84
C ASP A 41 -13.15 -4.26 -32.63
N LYS A 42 -12.37 -5.31 -32.91
CA LYS A 42 -10.92 -5.38 -32.72
C LYS A 42 -10.14 -4.38 -33.59
N SER A 43 -10.75 -3.81 -34.63
CA SER A 43 -10.10 -2.86 -35.54
C SER A 43 -9.97 -1.44 -34.96
N LYS A 44 -10.80 -1.07 -33.97
CA LYS A 44 -10.73 0.24 -33.29
C LYS A 44 -9.64 0.29 -32.22
N VAL A 45 -9.27 -0.85 -31.63
CA VAL A 45 -8.22 -0.94 -30.60
C VAL A 45 -6.82 -0.76 -31.20
N ALA A 46 -6.64 -1.13 -32.48
CA ALA A 46 -5.34 -1.07 -33.17
C ALA A 46 -4.92 0.35 -33.60
N LYS A 47 -5.81 1.34 -33.58
CA LYS A 47 -5.54 2.69 -34.11
C LYS A 47 -5.03 3.71 -33.09
N ILE A 48 -4.88 3.31 -31.81
CA ILE A 48 -4.40 4.17 -30.72
C ILE A 48 -2.85 4.19 -30.63
N TRP A 49 -2.14 3.33 -31.39
CA TRP A 49 -0.71 3.08 -31.22
C TRP A 49 0.25 3.81 -32.17
N GLN A 50 -0.18 4.87 -32.85
CA GLN A 50 0.73 5.62 -33.72
C GLN A 50 0.46 7.12 -33.62
N LEU A 51 1.26 7.82 -32.81
CA LEU A 51 1.88 9.12 -33.09
C LEU A 51 2.54 9.68 -31.82
N GLY A 52 3.83 10.02 -31.91
CA GLY A 52 4.51 10.74 -30.84
C GLY A 52 6.04 10.64 -30.84
N THR A 53 6.70 11.05 -31.92
CA THR A 53 8.14 11.34 -31.92
C THR A 53 8.38 12.72 -31.32
N GLY A 54 9.15 12.82 -30.23
CA GLY A 54 9.70 14.11 -29.78
C GLY A 54 10.20 14.18 -28.33
N SER A 55 11.48 14.54 -28.19
CA SER A 55 12.20 15.04 -27.00
C SER A 55 12.52 14.05 -25.88
N THR A 56 13.75 13.54 -25.90
CA THR A 56 14.35 12.70 -24.85
C THR A 56 14.90 13.53 -23.70
N THR A 57 14.09 13.73 -22.66
CA THR A 57 14.62 13.83 -21.29
C THR A 57 14.59 12.42 -20.70
N VAL A 58 15.77 11.82 -20.48
CA VAL A 58 15.89 10.47 -19.92
C VAL A 58 15.41 10.49 -18.46
N ARG A 59 14.12 10.21 -18.25
CA ARG A 59 13.57 9.89 -16.92
C ARG A 59 13.75 8.39 -16.69
N ARG A 60 14.44 8.00 -15.60
CA ARG A 60 14.71 6.60 -15.20
C ARG A 60 13.40 5.81 -15.13
N ALA A 61 13.27 4.76 -15.92
CA ALA A 61 12.18 3.80 -15.84
C ALA A 61 12.29 2.97 -14.55
N PHE A 62 11.16 2.58 -13.98
CA PHE A 62 11.08 1.64 -12.85
C PHE A 62 11.19 0.21 -13.40
N GLU A 63 12.41 -0.34 -13.43
CA GLU A 63 12.64 -1.71 -13.88
C GLU A 63 12.54 -2.68 -12.70
N PHE A 64 11.54 -3.56 -12.74
CA PHE A 64 11.46 -4.69 -11.83
C PHE A 64 12.61 -5.67 -12.12
N GLY A 65 13.17 -6.26 -11.07
CA GLY A 65 14.18 -7.30 -11.24
C GLY A 65 13.57 -8.60 -11.80
N ARG A 66 14.44 -9.55 -12.12
CA ARG A 66 14.03 -10.85 -12.67
C ARG A 66 13.02 -11.54 -11.77
N THR A 67 11.92 -12.01 -12.35
CA THR A 67 10.95 -12.88 -11.68
C THR A 67 11.40 -14.33 -11.80
N HIS A 68 11.39 -15.06 -10.68
CA HIS A 68 11.69 -16.48 -10.62
C HIS A 68 10.40 -17.28 -10.44
N VAL A 69 10.26 -18.39 -11.17
CA VAL A 69 9.07 -19.24 -11.11
C VAL A 69 9.49 -20.64 -10.75
N VAL A 70 9.00 -21.14 -9.61
CA VAL A 70 9.15 -22.55 -9.21
C VAL A 70 7.94 -23.31 -9.69
N ARG A 71 8.16 -24.32 -10.54
CA ARG A 71 7.07 -25.15 -11.06
C ARG A 71 6.57 -26.12 -9.98
N PRO A 72 5.26 -26.44 -9.97
CA PRO A 72 4.76 -27.49 -9.08
C PRO A 72 5.39 -28.83 -9.47
N LYS A 73 5.75 -29.63 -8.46
CA LYS A 73 6.34 -30.97 -8.64
C LYS A 73 5.27 -32.02 -9.01
N GLY A 74 4.03 -31.79 -8.58
CA GLY A 74 2.86 -32.63 -8.88
C GLY A 74 1.80 -31.88 -9.69
N LYS A 75 0.56 -32.37 -9.67
CA LYS A 75 -0.57 -31.70 -10.33
C LYS A 75 -0.75 -30.29 -9.75
N HIS A 76 -0.69 -29.27 -10.60
CA HIS A 76 -0.87 -27.88 -10.19
C HIS A 76 -2.27 -27.67 -9.60
N GLN A 77 -2.34 -27.20 -8.35
CA GLN A 77 -3.61 -26.88 -7.67
C GLN A 77 -3.65 -25.43 -7.16
N ALA A 78 -2.50 -24.83 -6.85
CA ALA A 78 -2.42 -23.46 -6.38
C ALA A 78 -1.21 -22.72 -6.95
N THR A 79 -1.36 -21.43 -7.19
CA THR A 79 -0.25 -20.50 -7.48
C THR A 79 -0.13 -19.49 -6.33
N VAL A 80 1.07 -19.32 -5.81
CA VAL A 80 1.39 -18.36 -4.75
C VAL A 80 2.41 -17.35 -5.28
N VAL A 81 2.12 -16.06 -5.14
CA VAL A 81 3.09 -14.98 -5.37
C VAL A 81 3.81 -14.70 -4.06
N TRP A 82 5.14 -14.82 -4.04
CA TRP A 82 5.96 -14.65 -2.84
C TRP A 82 6.86 -13.42 -2.97
N LEU A 83 6.65 -12.42 -2.11
CA LEU A 83 7.40 -11.17 -2.11
C LEU A 83 8.57 -11.25 -1.14
N HIS A 84 9.79 -10.96 -1.61
CA HIS A 84 10.98 -10.94 -0.78
C HIS A 84 11.05 -9.70 0.14
N GLY A 85 11.91 -9.74 1.16
CA GLY A 85 12.15 -8.61 2.06
C GLY A 85 13.04 -7.51 1.46
N LEU A 86 13.17 -6.38 2.16
CA LEU A 86 14.03 -5.26 1.76
C LEU A 86 15.47 -5.72 1.46
N GLY A 87 15.97 -5.42 0.26
CA GLY A 87 17.34 -5.72 -0.17
C GLY A 87 17.59 -7.15 -0.65
N ASP A 88 16.56 -8.00 -0.68
CA ASP A 88 16.64 -9.37 -1.17
C ASP A 88 16.15 -9.45 -2.64
N ASN A 89 15.97 -10.66 -3.18
CA ASN A 89 15.48 -10.87 -4.53
C ASN A 89 14.64 -12.16 -4.64
N GLY A 90 13.94 -12.30 -5.77
CA GLY A 90 13.11 -13.47 -6.04
C GLY A 90 13.89 -14.79 -6.18
N ALA A 91 15.18 -14.73 -6.55
CA ALA A 91 16.02 -15.92 -6.71
C ALA A 91 16.26 -16.61 -5.37
N SER A 92 16.68 -15.85 -4.34
CA SER A 92 16.95 -16.35 -2.99
C SER A 92 15.75 -17.15 -2.45
N TRP A 93 14.54 -16.61 -2.59
CA TRP A 93 13.32 -17.25 -2.11
C TRP A 93 12.87 -18.40 -3.00
N SER A 94 13.05 -18.32 -4.32
CA SER A 94 12.70 -19.42 -5.22
C SER A 94 13.45 -20.71 -4.88
N GLN A 95 14.74 -20.60 -4.54
CA GLN A 95 15.56 -21.74 -4.13
C GLN A 95 15.03 -22.37 -2.84
N LEU A 96 14.67 -21.56 -1.84
CA LEU A 96 14.11 -22.06 -0.58
C LEU A 96 12.74 -22.73 -0.82
N LEU A 97 11.84 -22.06 -1.53
CA LEU A 97 10.47 -22.53 -1.77
C LEU A 97 10.43 -23.84 -2.59
N GLU A 98 11.41 -24.05 -3.48
CA GLU A 98 11.57 -25.30 -4.21
C GLU A 98 11.89 -26.49 -3.31
N THR A 99 12.51 -26.28 -2.14
CA THR A 99 12.82 -27.38 -1.21
C THR A 99 11.61 -27.83 -0.37
N LEU A 100 10.56 -27.02 -0.29
CA LEU A 100 9.39 -27.34 0.53
C LEU A 100 8.64 -28.58 0.02
N PRO A 101 8.07 -29.41 0.92
CA PRO A 101 7.29 -30.59 0.57
C PRO A 101 5.85 -30.21 0.16
N LEU A 102 5.71 -29.25 -0.75
CA LEU A 102 4.43 -28.71 -1.24
C LEU A 102 4.31 -28.94 -2.76
N PRO A 103 4.01 -30.18 -3.21
CA PRO A 103 4.16 -30.56 -4.61
C PRO A 103 3.15 -29.90 -5.55
N ASN A 104 1.99 -29.46 -5.05
CA ASN A 104 0.90 -28.94 -5.87
C ASN A 104 0.93 -27.41 -6.05
N ILE A 105 1.94 -26.74 -5.50
CA ILE A 105 2.06 -25.27 -5.51
C ILE A 105 3.06 -24.81 -6.56
N LYS A 106 2.63 -23.86 -7.41
CA LYS A 106 3.50 -23.03 -8.24
C LYS A 106 3.87 -21.78 -7.45
N TRP A 107 5.15 -21.43 -7.40
CA TRP A 107 5.61 -20.20 -6.75
C TRP A 107 6.03 -19.17 -7.81
N ILE A 108 5.58 -17.92 -7.66
CA ILE A 108 6.02 -16.78 -8.45
C ILE A 108 6.73 -15.81 -7.51
N CYS A 109 8.05 -15.69 -7.65
CA CYS A 109 8.92 -14.88 -6.81
C CYS A 109 9.42 -13.67 -7.62
N PRO A 110 8.66 -12.55 -7.68
CA PRO A 110 9.13 -11.35 -8.35
C PRO A 110 10.28 -10.71 -7.57
N THR A 111 11.13 -9.95 -8.28
CA THR A 111 12.16 -9.11 -7.64
C THR A 111 11.72 -7.66 -7.73
N ALA A 112 11.65 -6.98 -6.59
CA ALA A 112 11.33 -5.57 -6.52
C ALA A 112 12.36 -4.72 -7.27
N PRO A 113 11.96 -3.57 -7.82
CA PRO A 113 12.86 -2.62 -8.45
C PRO A 113 13.90 -2.09 -7.43
N SER A 114 15.13 -1.86 -7.91
CA SER A 114 16.15 -1.19 -7.11
C SER A 114 15.86 0.30 -7.05
N GLN A 115 15.68 0.84 -5.85
CA GLN A 115 15.36 2.24 -5.63
C GLN A 115 16.10 2.78 -4.39
N PRO A 116 16.45 4.08 -4.36
CA PRO A 116 17.04 4.70 -3.17
C PRO A 116 16.15 4.53 -1.94
N ILE A 117 16.71 4.02 -0.84
CA ILE A 117 15.97 3.82 0.40
C ILE A 117 16.43 4.84 1.44
N SER A 118 15.51 5.65 1.97
CA SER A 118 15.82 6.69 2.97
C SER A 118 16.47 6.11 4.23
N LEU A 119 16.05 4.92 4.67
CA LEU A 119 16.65 4.21 5.81
C LEU A 119 18.13 3.88 5.60
N PHE A 120 18.55 3.70 4.35
CA PHE A 120 19.93 3.44 3.98
C PHE A 120 20.62 4.70 3.46
N GLY A 121 20.22 5.90 3.88
CA GLY A 121 20.86 7.14 3.44
C GLY A 121 20.80 7.36 1.93
N GLY A 122 19.82 6.77 1.24
CA GLY A 122 19.69 6.83 -0.22
C GLY A 122 20.43 5.74 -0.99
N PHE A 123 21.09 4.77 -0.32
CA PHE A 123 21.67 3.62 -1.02
C PHE A 123 20.56 2.84 -1.76
N PRO A 124 20.76 2.52 -3.06
CA PRO A 124 19.81 1.74 -3.83
C PRO A 124 19.65 0.32 -3.27
N SER A 125 18.40 -0.10 -3.06
CA SER A 125 18.06 -1.45 -2.60
C SER A 125 16.72 -1.88 -3.18
N THR A 126 16.47 -3.19 -3.26
CA THR A 126 15.22 -3.74 -3.77
C THR A 126 14.12 -3.58 -2.71
N ALA A 127 13.05 -2.85 -3.05
CA ALA A 127 11.94 -2.61 -2.13
C ALA A 127 10.61 -2.54 -2.86
N PHE A 128 9.57 -3.12 -2.28
CA PHE A 128 8.20 -2.95 -2.78
C PHE A 128 7.62 -1.61 -2.31
N LYS A 129 6.87 -0.93 -3.18
CA LYS A 129 6.01 0.19 -2.78
C LYS A 129 4.70 -0.37 -2.24
N LEU A 130 4.32 0.01 -1.03
CA LEU A 130 3.11 -0.48 -0.37
C LEU A 130 2.04 0.59 -0.38
N ALA A 131 0.93 0.36 -1.07
CA ALA A 131 -0.24 1.24 -1.01
C ALA A 131 -1.35 0.61 -0.16
N VAL A 132 -2.09 1.42 0.58
CA VAL A 132 -3.31 1.02 1.27
C VAL A 132 -4.51 1.73 0.64
N GLY A 133 -5.61 1.02 0.44
CA GLY A 133 -6.79 1.56 -0.21
C GLY A 133 -8.06 0.95 0.37
N GLY A 134 -9.18 1.66 0.25
CA GLY A 134 -10.46 1.09 0.61
C GLY A 134 -11.64 1.93 0.14
N PHE A 135 -12.83 1.34 0.27
CA PHE A 135 -14.12 1.94 -0.03
C PHE A 135 -14.96 2.04 1.24
N SER A 136 -15.71 3.13 1.43
CA SER A 136 -16.60 3.34 2.59
C SER A 136 -15.87 3.19 3.93
N MET A 137 -16.27 2.27 4.79
CA MET A 137 -15.55 1.98 6.04
C MET A 137 -14.10 1.57 5.80
N GLY A 138 -13.82 0.83 4.72
CA GLY A 138 -12.44 0.49 4.32
C GLY A 138 -11.63 1.72 3.93
N ALA A 139 -12.26 2.74 3.32
CA ALA A 139 -11.62 4.02 3.06
C ALA A 139 -11.23 4.72 4.36
N ALA A 140 -12.10 4.67 5.37
CA ALA A 140 -11.80 5.22 6.69
C ALA A 140 -10.61 4.53 7.37
N THR A 141 -10.52 3.20 7.29
CA THR A 141 -9.38 2.43 7.80
C THR A 141 -8.08 2.73 7.04
N SER A 142 -8.16 2.86 5.71
CA SER A 142 -7.04 3.24 4.85
C SER A 142 -6.49 4.62 5.22
N LEU A 143 -7.37 5.62 5.36
CA LEU A 143 -6.99 6.98 5.71
C LEU A 143 -6.51 7.10 7.16
N TYR A 144 -7.07 6.32 8.10
CA TYR A 144 -6.52 6.22 9.45
C TYR A 144 -5.12 5.58 9.46
N SER A 145 -4.88 4.58 8.61
CA SER A 145 -3.54 4.00 8.46
C SER A 145 -2.54 5.04 7.95
N ALA A 146 -2.96 5.92 7.04
CA ALA A 146 -2.15 7.04 6.55
C ALA A 146 -1.77 8.03 7.66
N THR A 147 -2.71 8.38 8.54
CA THR A 147 -2.41 9.26 9.68
C THR A 147 -1.52 8.58 10.73
N CYS A 148 -1.74 7.29 11.02
CA CYS A 148 -0.86 6.52 11.90
C CYS A 148 0.57 6.40 11.35
N PHE A 149 0.71 6.18 10.04
CA PHE A 149 2.01 6.19 9.36
C PHE A 149 2.71 7.55 9.52
N ALA A 150 1.99 8.65 9.24
CA ALA A 150 2.54 9.99 9.43
C ALA A 150 3.01 10.19 10.88
N LEU A 151 2.19 9.80 11.86
CA LEU A 151 2.54 9.88 13.29
C LEU A 151 3.63 8.91 13.73
N GLY A 152 3.89 7.84 12.96
CA GLY A 152 4.79 6.74 13.30
C GLY A 152 4.23 5.77 14.35
N LYS A 153 2.96 5.93 14.76
CA LYS A 153 2.32 5.12 15.79
C LYS A 153 0.80 5.13 15.68
N TYR A 154 0.18 4.13 16.26
CA TYR A 154 -1.26 4.09 16.50
C TYR A 154 -1.66 4.95 17.71
N ASN A 155 -2.96 5.22 17.86
CA ASN A 155 -3.49 5.96 19.00
C ASN A 155 -3.24 5.29 20.36
N ASN A 156 -3.08 3.97 20.40
CA ASN A 156 -2.71 3.23 21.62
C ASN A 156 -1.22 3.35 22.00
N GLY A 157 -0.44 4.12 21.23
CA GLY A 157 0.98 4.34 21.48
C GLY A 157 1.91 3.34 20.79
N ASN A 158 1.39 2.21 20.27
CA ASN A 158 2.21 1.21 19.62
C ASN A 158 2.78 1.75 18.29
N PRO A 159 4.05 1.43 17.94
CA PRO A 159 4.65 1.85 16.68
C PRO A 159 3.84 1.37 15.47
N TYR A 160 3.78 2.21 14.43
CA TYR A 160 3.19 1.81 13.15
C TYR A 160 4.26 1.04 12.35
N PRO A 161 4.03 -0.25 12.03
CA PRO A 161 5.12 -1.14 11.61
C PRO A 161 5.49 -1.05 10.13
N ALA A 162 4.65 -0.41 9.32
CA ALA A 162 4.76 -0.42 7.87
C ALA A 162 5.16 0.96 7.32
N ASN A 163 5.96 0.96 6.25
CA ASN A 163 6.25 2.15 5.46
C ASN A 163 5.35 2.15 4.21
N ILE A 164 4.28 2.93 4.24
CA ILE A 164 3.35 3.02 3.11
C ILE A 164 3.80 4.11 2.13
N SER A 165 3.62 3.84 0.84
CA SER A 165 4.00 4.71 -0.29
C SER A 165 2.82 5.51 -0.85
N ALA A 166 1.58 5.11 -0.55
CA ALA A 166 0.36 5.81 -0.97
C ALA A 166 -0.85 5.35 -0.14
N ALA A 167 -1.86 6.21 -0.01
CA ALA A 167 -3.15 5.85 0.56
C ALA A 167 -4.33 6.29 -0.32
N VAL A 168 -5.40 5.49 -0.35
CA VAL A 168 -6.61 5.77 -1.13
C VAL A 168 -7.85 5.61 -0.27
N GLY A 169 -8.79 6.55 -0.38
CA GLY A 169 -10.12 6.44 0.19
C GLY A 169 -11.21 6.78 -0.83
N LEU A 170 -12.06 5.81 -1.15
CA LEU A 170 -13.20 5.98 -2.04
C LEU A 170 -14.50 6.03 -1.21
N SER A 171 -15.32 7.06 -1.42
CA SER A 171 -16.61 7.26 -0.74
C SER A 171 -16.53 7.10 0.78
N GLY A 172 -15.55 7.76 1.41
CA GLY A 172 -15.19 7.56 2.82
C GLY A 172 -14.96 8.84 3.61
N TRP A 173 -14.30 8.71 4.76
CA TRP A 173 -13.95 9.82 5.64
C TRP A 173 -12.66 9.55 6.40
N VAL A 174 -12.03 10.58 6.97
CA VAL A 174 -10.88 10.46 7.87
C VAL A 174 -11.37 10.36 9.32
N PRO A 175 -11.13 9.24 10.02
CA PRO A 175 -11.37 9.15 11.45
C PRO A 175 -10.47 10.08 12.25
N CYS A 176 -10.91 10.49 13.43
CA CYS A 176 -10.10 11.29 14.38
C CYS A 176 -9.53 12.59 13.80
N SER A 177 -10.15 13.17 12.76
CA SER A 177 -9.67 14.38 12.09
C SER A 177 -9.50 15.59 13.02
N LYS A 178 -10.30 15.68 14.09
CA LYS A 178 -10.22 16.78 15.08
C LYS A 178 -8.91 16.80 15.88
N THR A 179 -8.28 15.65 16.10
CA THR A 179 -7.04 15.55 16.88
C THR A 179 -5.81 15.51 15.98
N LEU A 180 -5.96 15.46 14.66
CA LEU A 180 -4.86 15.24 13.74
C LEU A 180 -3.84 16.40 13.74
N ASN A 181 -4.32 17.64 13.75
CA ASN A 181 -3.46 18.83 13.82
C ASN A 181 -2.57 18.81 15.06
N SER A 182 -3.17 18.67 16.25
CA SER A 182 -2.42 18.68 17.52
C SER A 182 -1.49 17.48 17.66
N GLN A 183 -1.78 16.37 16.98
CA GLN A 183 -0.91 15.20 16.98
C GLN A 183 0.33 15.37 16.10
N LEU A 184 0.27 16.19 15.04
CA LEU A 184 1.38 16.45 14.11
C LEU A 184 2.20 17.70 14.43
N GLU A 185 1.60 18.67 15.13
CA GLU A 185 2.25 19.91 15.52
C GLU A 185 3.51 19.67 16.38
N GLY A 186 4.60 20.38 16.05
CA GLY A 186 5.88 20.28 16.76
C GLY A 186 6.68 18.99 16.54
N LYS A 187 6.29 18.12 15.60
CA LYS A 187 7.00 16.86 15.30
C LYS A 187 7.55 16.81 13.88
N ASP A 188 8.81 17.21 13.73
CA ASP A 188 9.47 17.35 12.41
C ASP A 188 9.41 16.07 11.56
N GLU A 189 9.67 14.91 12.17
CA GLU A 189 9.61 13.60 11.51
C GLU A 189 8.20 13.27 11.00
N ALA A 190 7.19 13.57 11.81
CA ALA A 190 5.80 13.25 11.48
C ALA A 190 5.26 14.20 10.41
N ALA A 191 5.60 15.48 10.51
CA ALA A 191 5.28 16.49 9.50
C ALA A 191 5.92 16.13 8.14
N ARG A 192 7.16 15.64 8.13
CA ARG A 192 7.82 15.21 6.88
C ARG A 192 7.13 14.00 6.23
N ARG A 193 6.74 13.00 7.03
CA ARG A 193 5.99 11.84 6.52
C ARG A 193 4.61 12.25 6.00
N ALA A 194 3.88 13.11 6.72
CA ALA A 194 2.60 13.65 6.26
C ALA A 194 2.75 14.42 4.95
N ALA A 195 3.75 15.30 4.85
CA ALA A 195 3.98 16.14 3.69
C ALA A 195 4.36 15.36 2.41
N SER A 196 4.97 14.19 2.57
CA SER A 196 5.47 13.38 1.44
C SER A 196 4.56 12.22 1.04
N LEU A 197 3.56 11.85 1.85
CA LEU A 197 2.66 10.75 1.54
C LEU A 197 1.56 11.19 0.55
N PRO A 198 1.49 10.59 -0.66
CA PRO A 198 0.39 10.82 -1.58
C PRO A 198 -0.91 10.18 -1.07
N ILE A 199 -1.98 10.97 -1.01
CA ILE A 199 -3.31 10.50 -0.62
C ILE A 199 -4.33 10.87 -1.70
N LEU A 200 -5.10 9.88 -2.19
CA LEU A 200 -6.25 10.10 -3.05
C LEU A 200 -7.54 9.91 -2.26
N LEU A 201 -8.42 10.90 -2.32
CA LEU A 201 -9.80 10.80 -1.91
C LEU A 201 -10.69 10.92 -3.15
N CYS A 202 -11.67 10.05 -3.29
CA CYS A 202 -12.70 10.14 -4.32
C CYS A 202 -14.07 10.09 -3.64
N HIS A 203 -15.02 10.93 -4.09
CA HIS A 203 -16.36 10.93 -3.51
C HIS A 203 -17.40 11.38 -4.52
N GLY A 204 -18.55 10.70 -4.50
CA GLY A 204 -19.72 11.08 -5.28
C GLY A 204 -20.56 12.17 -4.60
N LYS A 205 -21.04 13.15 -5.37
CA LYS A 205 -21.98 14.15 -4.82
C LYS A 205 -23.36 13.59 -4.49
N GLY A 206 -23.74 12.48 -5.13
CA GLY A 206 -25.01 11.79 -4.91
C GLY A 206 -24.91 10.69 -3.85
N ASP A 207 -23.81 10.59 -3.11
CA ASP A 207 -23.64 9.60 -2.05
C ASP A 207 -24.61 9.89 -0.89
N ASP A 208 -25.55 8.98 -0.70
CA ASP A 208 -26.62 9.00 0.29
C ASP A 208 -26.29 8.21 1.56
N VAL A 209 -25.23 7.39 1.54
CA VAL A 209 -24.79 6.56 2.68
C VAL A 209 -23.70 7.27 3.47
N VAL A 210 -22.67 7.76 2.77
CA VAL A 210 -21.61 8.59 3.34
C VAL A 210 -21.72 9.97 2.69
N PRO A 211 -22.41 10.94 3.33
CA PRO A 211 -22.63 12.26 2.75
C PRO A 211 -21.34 12.88 2.22
N PHE A 212 -21.39 13.42 0.99
CA PHE A 212 -20.27 14.06 0.30
C PHE A 212 -19.46 15.04 1.18
N LYS A 213 -20.14 15.76 2.08
CA LYS A 213 -19.52 16.69 3.04
C LYS A 213 -18.46 16.02 3.93
N PHE A 214 -18.56 14.72 4.19
CA PHE A 214 -17.54 13.98 4.95
C PHE A 214 -16.25 13.79 4.14
N GLY A 215 -16.33 13.48 2.85
CA GLY A 215 -15.17 13.45 1.97
C GLY A 215 -14.49 14.81 1.88
N GLU A 216 -15.27 15.87 1.66
CA GLU A 216 -14.76 17.25 1.58
C GLU A 216 -14.07 17.70 2.88
N ARG A 217 -14.71 17.46 4.03
CA ARG A 217 -14.12 17.75 5.35
C ARG A 217 -12.85 16.96 5.61
N SER A 218 -12.79 15.72 5.14
CA SER A 218 -11.64 14.84 5.30
C SER A 218 -10.44 15.32 4.49
N ALA A 219 -10.65 15.68 3.23
CA ALA A 219 -9.63 16.28 2.38
C ALA A 219 -9.09 17.58 3.00
N LYS A 220 -10.00 18.46 3.46
CA LYS A 220 -9.61 19.71 4.13
C LYS A 220 -8.82 19.45 5.40
N ALA A 221 -9.26 18.52 6.25
CA ALA A 221 -8.56 18.18 7.48
C ALA A 221 -7.13 17.70 7.20
N LEU A 222 -6.95 16.75 6.27
CA LEU A 222 -5.62 16.27 5.89
C LEU A 222 -4.72 17.42 5.40
N SER A 223 -5.21 18.24 4.47
CA SER A 223 -4.43 19.36 3.94
C SER A 223 -4.06 20.37 5.03
N SER A 224 -5.00 20.72 5.92
CA SER A 224 -4.74 21.61 7.05
C SER A 224 -3.80 21.02 8.11
N SER A 225 -3.67 19.70 8.18
CA SER A 225 -2.76 18.99 9.09
C SER A 225 -1.35 18.78 8.54
N GLY A 226 -1.03 19.33 7.36
CA GLY A 226 0.30 19.25 6.77
C GLY A 226 0.51 18.12 5.77
N PHE A 227 -0.55 17.39 5.38
CA PHE A 227 -0.50 16.50 4.21
C PHE A 227 -0.53 17.35 2.95
N ARG A 228 0.61 17.50 2.29
CA ARG A 228 0.78 18.40 1.14
C ARG A 228 0.40 17.76 -0.19
N ASP A 229 0.42 16.43 -0.29
CA ASP A 229 0.08 15.68 -1.49
C ASP A 229 -1.29 14.97 -1.37
N VAL A 230 -2.35 15.78 -1.20
CA VAL A 230 -3.74 15.30 -1.12
C VAL A 230 -4.46 15.64 -2.41
N THR A 231 -5.01 14.63 -3.08
CA THR A 231 -5.87 14.78 -4.25
C THR A 231 -7.31 14.45 -3.86
N PHE A 232 -8.26 15.36 -4.07
CA PHE A 232 -9.69 15.08 -3.87
C PHE A 232 -10.43 15.15 -5.21
N LYS A 233 -10.86 14.01 -5.73
CA LYS A 233 -11.66 13.91 -6.96
C LYS A 233 -13.14 13.78 -6.62
N VAL A 234 -13.96 14.56 -7.32
CA VAL A 234 -15.39 14.63 -7.10
C VAL A 234 -16.11 14.17 -8.36
N TYR A 235 -17.05 13.25 -8.22
CA TYR A 235 -17.85 12.73 -9.33
C TYR A 235 -19.30 13.18 -9.18
N ASN A 236 -19.81 13.89 -10.19
CA ASN A 236 -21.20 14.32 -10.21
C ASN A 236 -22.10 13.12 -10.55
N GLY A 237 -23.20 12.92 -9.82
CA GLY A 237 -24.13 11.81 -10.06
C GLY A 237 -23.68 10.44 -9.54
N LEU A 238 -22.45 10.32 -9.02
CA LEU A 238 -21.98 9.12 -8.33
C LEU A 238 -22.65 9.01 -6.95
N GLY A 239 -23.27 7.86 -6.67
CA GLY A 239 -23.82 7.48 -5.36
C GLY A 239 -22.81 6.67 -4.52
N HIS A 240 -23.31 5.84 -3.60
CA HIS A 240 -22.45 4.99 -2.76
C HIS A 240 -21.99 3.70 -3.47
N TYR A 241 -21.27 3.84 -4.58
CA TYR A 241 -20.67 2.75 -5.36
C TYR A 241 -19.46 3.29 -6.14
N THR A 242 -18.82 2.43 -6.95
CA THR A 242 -17.69 2.83 -7.80
C THR A 242 -18.08 2.81 -9.28
N THR A 243 -17.41 3.61 -10.11
CA THR A 243 -17.62 3.64 -11.57
C THR A 243 -16.33 3.38 -12.34
N PRO A 244 -16.41 2.93 -13.60
CA PRO A 244 -15.23 2.78 -14.46
C PRO A 244 -14.41 4.06 -14.58
N GLU A 245 -15.08 5.23 -14.72
CA GLU A 245 -14.42 6.53 -14.76
C GLU A 245 -13.60 6.81 -13.48
N GLU A 246 -14.15 6.48 -12.31
CA GLU A 246 -13.43 6.61 -11.04
C GLU A 246 -12.21 5.68 -10.98
N MET A 247 -12.37 4.43 -11.42
CA MET A 247 -11.29 3.45 -11.45
C MET A 247 -10.17 3.84 -12.42
N ASP A 248 -10.49 4.37 -13.60
CA ASP A 248 -9.50 4.91 -14.55
C ASP A 248 -8.75 6.09 -13.94
N GLY A 249 -9.49 6.95 -13.22
CA GLY A 249 -8.94 8.05 -12.45
C GLY A 249 -7.97 7.61 -11.34
N LEU A 250 -8.25 6.47 -10.70
CA LEU A 250 -7.41 5.81 -9.69
C LEU A 250 -6.14 5.21 -10.33
N CYS A 251 -6.27 4.49 -11.44
CA CYS A 251 -5.14 3.93 -12.19
C CYS A 251 -4.17 5.03 -12.64
N THR A 252 -4.70 6.10 -13.22
CA THR A 252 -3.91 7.28 -13.65
C THR A 252 -3.16 7.89 -12.47
N TRP A 253 -3.83 8.02 -11.32
CA TRP A 253 -3.21 8.57 -10.12
C TRP A 253 -2.09 7.67 -9.59
N PHE A 254 -2.30 6.35 -9.53
CA PHE A 254 -1.25 5.41 -9.12
C PHE A 254 -0.03 5.44 -10.04
N ASN A 255 -0.25 5.47 -11.35
CA ASN A 255 0.84 5.57 -12.33
C ASN A 255 1.69 6.81 -12.10
N SER A 256 1.05 7.96 -11.87
CA SER A 256 1.69 9.24 -11.57
C SER A 256 2.45 9.22 -10.24
N LYS A 257 1.83 8.75 -9.14
CA LYS A 257 2.40 8.83 -7.79
C LYS A 257 3.42 7.75 -7.48
N LEU A 258 3.21 6.56 -8.00
CA LEU A 258 4.12 5.43 -7.79
C LEU A 258 5.10 5.26 -8.95
N GLY A 259 5.05 6.11 -9.97
CA GLY A 259 5.99 6.08 -11.11
C GLY A 259 5.96 4.74 -11.83
N LEU A 260 4.77 4.18 -12.03
CA LEU A 260 4.56 2.84 -12.60
C LEU A 260 4.51 2.84 -14.14
N GLU A 261 4.75 3.98 -14.78
CA GLU A 261 4.79 4.08 -16.24
C GLU A 261 6.02 3.33 -16.80
N GLY A 262 5.81 2.05 -17.13
CA GLY A 262 6.64 1.31 -18.06
C GLY A 262 6.17 1.59 -19.49
N ARG A 263 7.09 1.95 -20.39
CA ARG A 263 6.78 2.06 -21.82
C ARG A 263 6.40 0.67 -22.34
N SER A 264 5.28 0.59 -23.05
CA SER A 264 4.94 -0.55 -23.91
C SER A 264 5.70 -0.46 -25.21
#